data_AF-A0A1H5QR77-F1
#
_entry.id   AF-A0A1H5QR77-F1
#
_cell.length_a   1.000
_cell.length_b   1.000
_cell.length_c   1.000
_cell.angle_alpha   90.00
_cell.angle_beta   90.00
_cell.angle_gamma   90.00
#
_symmetry.space_group_name_H-M   'P 1'
#
loop_
_entity.id
_entity.type
_entity.pdbx_description
1 polymer ?
#
loop_
_entity_poly.entity_id
_entity_poly.type
_entity_poly.pdbx_seq_one_letter_code
_entity_poly.pdbx_strand_id
1 'polypeptide(L)'
;MAHSTQLNVATIEQQAAKHDETAQNISAQLDQLKQQVEATLAASTSGATRALSMTCDSWIESVRKSVLAHLQAMAENIRRESKNQGATDEASTQALLNLPMELGNFLVS
;
A
#
# COMPACT_ATOMS: atom_id res chain seq x y z
N MET A 1 30.77 -10.50 2.23
CA MET A 1 29.66 -9.55 2.02
C MET A 1 28.37 -10.37 1.95
N ALA A 2 27.75 -10.65 3.11
CA ALA A 2 26.45 -11.30 3.12
C ALA A 2 25.43 -10.27 2.63
N HIS A 3 24.87 -10.48 1.44
CA HIS A 3 23.70 -9.73 1.01
C HIS A 3 22.56 -10.16 1.92
N SER A 4 22.33 -9.36 2.96
CA SER A 4 21.14 -9.47 3.76
C SER A 4 19.94 -9.29 2.84
N THR A 5 19.00 -10.24 2.87
CA THR A 5 17.69 -10.15 2.21
C THR A 5 16.79 -9.05 2.80
N GLN A 6 17.33 -8.23 3.70
CA GLN A 6 16.67 -7.07 4.27
C GLN A 6 16.40 -6.02 3.20
N LEU A 7 15.14 -5.91 2.78
CA LEU A 7 14.65 -4.64 2.26
C LEU A 7 14.76 -3.61 3.39
N ASN A 8 15.41 -2.48 3.12
CA ASN A 8 15.57 -1.41 4.09
C ASN A 8 14.17 -0.94 4.55
N VAL A 9 13.90 -1.01 5.85
CA VAL A 9 12.64 -0.59 6.47
C VAL A 9 12.26 0.84 6.05
N ALA A 10 13.25 1.73 5.88
CA ALA A 10 13.03 3.07 5.38
C ALA A 10 12.46 3.10 3.94
N THR A 11 12.88 2.18 3.08
CA THR A 11 12.35 2.05 1.70
C THR A 11 10.92 1.52 1.71
N ILE A 12 10.59 0.63 2.64
CA ILE A 12 9.24 0.09 2.85
C ILE A 12 8.29 1.18 3.34
N GLU A 13 8.70 1.96 4.36
CA GLU A 13 7.93 3.09 4.87
C GLU A 13 7.74 4.18 3.80
N GLN A 14 8.78 4.46 3.02
CA GLN A 14 8.70 5.39 1.89
C GLN A 14 7.68 4.91 0.83
N GLN A 15 7.62 3.61 0.55
CA GLN A 15 6.65 3.07 -0.39
C GLN A 15 5.22 3.15 0.16
N ALA A 16 5.02 2.85 1.44
CA ALA A 16 3.72 3.04 2.09
C ALA A 16 3.27 4.51 2.06
N ALA A 17 4.18 5.45 2.33
CA ALA A 17 3.89 6.88 2.25
C ALA A 17 3.47 7.32 0.84
N LYS A 18 4.10 6.78 -0.21
CA LYS A 18 3.67 7.03 -1.60
C LYS A 18 2.26 6.51 -1.89
N HIS A 19 1.87 5.37 -1.32
CA HIS A 19 0.51 4.86 -1.45
C HIS A 19 -0.51 5.76 -0.74
N ASP A 20 -0.16 6.30 0.44
CA ASP A 20 -0.99 7.28 1.15
C ASP A 20 -1.13 8.59 0.37
N GLU A 21 -0.04 9.11 -0.20
CA GLU A 21 -0.06 10.31 -1.06
C GLU A 21 -0.90 10.09 -2.33
N THR A 22 -0.77 8.92 -2.95
CA THR A 22 -1.57 8.54 -4.13
C THR A 22 -3.07 8.48 -3.78
N ALA A 23 -3.41 7.96 -2.60
CA ALA A 23 -4.80 7.92 -2.13
C ALA A 23 -5.40 9.33 -1.98
N GLN A 24 -4.63 10.27 -1.44
CA GLN A 24 -5.04 11.66 -1.29
C GLN A 24 -5.23 12.34 -2.65
N ASN A 25 -4.29 12.13 -3.58
CA ASN A 25 -4.38 12.67 -4.94
C ASN A 25 -5.62 12.16 -5.69
N ILE A 26 -5.92 10.86 -5.61
CA ILE A 26 -7.11 10.28 -6.24
C ILE A 26 -8.38 10.85 -5.60
N SER A 27 -8.41 11.00 -4.27
CA SER A 27 -9.56 11.61 -3.59
C SER A 27 -9.82 13.04 -4.07
N ALA A 28 -8.78 13.85 -4.22
CA ALA A 28 -8.89 15.21 -4.73
C ALA A 28 -9.39 15.25 -6.19
N GLN A 29 -8.91 14.35 -7.05
CA GLN A 29 -9.40 14.25 -8.44
C GLN A 29 -10.87 13.84 -8.50
N LEU A 30 -11.31 12.94 -7.62
CA LEU A 30 -12.72 12.54 -7.52
C LEU A 30 -13.61 13.69 -7.03
N ASP A 31 -13.13 14.51 -6.08
CA ASP A 31 -13.85 15.72 -5.65
C ASP A 31 -13.99 16.74 -6.79
N GLN A 32 -12.93 16.94 -7.57
CA GLN A 32 -12.98 17.80 -8.77
C GLN A 32 -13.98 17.28 -9.81
N LEU A 33 -13.98 15.98 -10.07
CA LEU A 33 -14.92 15.37 -11.01
C LEU A 33 -16.37 15.58 -10.56
N LYS A 34 -16.64 15.40 -9.26
CA LYS A 34 -17.96 15.64 -8.69
C LYS A 34 -18.43 17.09 -8.91
N GLN A 35 -17.55 18.07 -8.65
CA GLN A 35 -17.86 19.48 -8.90
C GLN A 35 -18.16 19.77 -10.38
N GLN A 36 -17.44 19.15 -11.31
CA GLN A 36 -17.70 19.31 -12.76
C GLN A 36 -19.03 18.70 -13.18
N VAL A 37 -19.39 17.54 -12.63
CA VAL A 37 -20.69 16.90 -12.84
C VAL A 37 -21.82 17.80 -12.32
N GLU A 38 -21.70 18.33 -11.10
CA GLU A 38 -22.67 19.27 -10.50
C GLU A 38 -22.82 20.56 -11.33
N ALA A 39 -21.71 21.14 -11.80
CA ALA A 39 -21.74 22.32 -12.66
C ALA A 39 -22.45 22.06 -14.01
N THR A 40 -22.24 20.87 -14.58
CA THR A 40 -22.89 20.46 -15.84
C THR A 40 -24.38 20.21 -15.65
N LEU A 41 -24.79 19.69 -14.49
CA LEU A 41 -26.20 19.55 -14.12
C LEU A 41 -26.90 20.88 -13.93
N ALA A 42 -26.25 21.83 -13.26
CA ALA A 42 -26.82 23.15 -13.07
C ALA A 42 -27.16 23.83 -14.41
N ALA A 43 -26.40 23.50 -15.47
CA ALA A 43 -26.65 23.96 -16.83
C ALA A 43 -27.70 23.14 -17.60
N SER A 44 -28.16 21.99 -17.10
CA SER A 44 -29.08 21.08 -17.80
C SER A 44 -30.40 20.86 -17.06
N THR A 45 -31.52 21.18 -17.71
CA THR A 45 -32.87 21.00 -17.17
C THR A 45 -33.46 19.60 -17.42
N SER A 46 -32.76 18.74 -18.18
CA SER A 46 -33.30 17.44 -18.60
C SER A 46 -33.32 16.39 -17.48
N GLY A 47 -34.40 15.61 -17.40
CA GLY A 47 -34.51 14.48 -16.46
C GLY A 47 -33.47 13.39 -16.70
N ALA A 48 -33.02 13.19 -17.95
CA ALA A 48 -31.95 12.27 -18.30
C ALA A 48 -30.59 12.69 -17.71
N THR A 49 -30.31 13.99 -17.66
CA THR A 49 -29.07 14.51 -17.05
C THR A 49 -29.05 14.30 -15.53
N ARG A 50 -30.20 14.41 -14.86
CA ARG A 50 -30.35 14.07 -13.43
C ARG A 50 -30.17 12.57 -13.14
N ALA A 51 -30.64 11.67 -14.00
CA ALA A 51 -30.41 10.24 -13.82
C ALA A 51 -28.93 9.85 -14.02
N LEU A 52 -28.27 10.45 -15.03
CA LEU A 52 -26.83 10.28 -15.29
C LEU A 52 -25.97 10.81 -14.15
N SER A 53 -26.37 11.93 -13.53
CA SER A 53 -25.76 12.48 -12.33
C SER A 53 -25.72 11.50 -11.16
N MET A 54 -26.87 10.97 -10.78
CA MET A 54 -26.96 10.04 -9.65
C MET A 54 -26.10 8.79 -9.88
N THR A 55 -26.02 8.35 -11.14
CA THR A 55 -25.15 7.24 -11.55
C THR A 55 -23.68 7.61 -11.44
N CYS A 56 -23.29 8.83 -11.86
CA CYS A 56 -21.92 9.34 -11.70
C CYS A 56 -21.54 9.48 -10.23
N ASP A 57 -22.40 10.02 -9.37
CA ASP A 57 -22.12 10.15 -7.93
C ASP A 57 -21.91 8.78 -7.29
N SER A 58 -22.78 7.81 -7.61
CA SER A 58 -22.66 6.43 -7.12
C SER A 58 -21.37 5.76 -7.60
N TRP A 59 -20.96 6.04 -8.84
CA TRP A 59 -19.71 5.55 -9.42
C TRP A 59 -18.49 6.18 -8.76
N ILE A 60 -18.47 7.51 -8.60
CA ILE A 60 -17.40 8.25 -7.91
C ILE A 60 -17.20 7.70 -6.50
N GLU A 61 -18.29 7.49 -5.77
CA GLU A 61 -18.24 6.98 -4.41
C GLU A 61 -17.76 5.51 -4.35
N SER A 62 -18.17 4.70 -5.32
CA SER A 62 -17.70 3.31 -5.43
C SER A 62 -16.21 3.24 -5.77
N VAL A 63 -15.72 4.10 -6.68
CA VAL A 63 -14.30 4.20 -7.02
C VAL A 63 -13.50 4.68 -5.81
N ARG A 64 -13.98 5.71 -5.10
CA ARG A 64 -13.35 6.21 -3.87
C ARG A 64 -13.16 5.10 -2.85
N LYS A 65 -14.23 4.36 -2.56
CA LYS A 65 -14.19 3.25 -1.60
C LYS A 65 -13.25 2.13 -2.05
N SER A 66 -13.33 1.73 -3.32
CA SER A 66 -12.50 0.65 -3.86
C SER A 66 -11.00 0.99 -3.85
N VAL A 67 -10.65 2.20 -4.30
CA VAL A 67 -9.26 2.66 -4.35
C VAL A 67 -8.69 2.84 -2.94
N LEU A 68 -9.43 3.48 -2.03
CA LEU A 68 -8.99 3.64 -0.64
C LEU A 68 -8.81 2.28 0.04
N ALA A 69 -9.75 1.36 -0.12
CA ALA A 69 -9.64 0.02 0.44
C ALA A 69 -8.42 -0.74 -0.11
N HIS A 70 -8.15 -0.65 -1.41
CA HIS A 70 -6.98 -1.29 -2.02
C HIS A 70 -5.66 -0.69 -1.53
N LEU A 71 -5.56 0.63 -1.44
CA LEU A 71 -4.33 1.32 -1.01
C LEU A 71 -4.05 1.07 0.48
N GLN A 72 -5.09 1.06 1.33
CA GLN A 72 -4.97 0.70 2.73
C GLN A 72 -4.52 -0.77 2.90
N ALA A 73 -5.13 -1.69 2.15
CA ALA A 73 -4.75 -3.10 2.17
C ALA A 73 -3.30 -3.32 1.69
N MET A 74 -2.84 -2.59 0.68
CA MET A 74 -1.44 -2.63 0.24
C MET A 74 -0.49 -2.10 1.31
N ALA A 75 -0.78 -0.94 1.90
CA ALA A 75 0.05 -0.38 2.97
C ALA A 75 0.15 -1.32 4.17
N GLU A 76 -0.95 -1.96 4.55
CA GLU A 76 -0.97 -2.93 5.65
C GLU A 76 -0.21 -4.22 5.32
N ASN A 77 -0.37 -4.76 4.10
CA ASN A 77 0.41 -5.92 3.66
C ASN A 77 1.91 -5.63 3.61
N ILE A 78 2.31 -4.45 3.12
CA ILE A 78 3.70 -3.99 3.09
C ILE A 78 4.27 -3.89 4.51
N ARG A 79 3.52 -3.33 5.46
CA ARG A 79 3.92 -3.25 6.87
C ARG A 79 4.02 -4.64 7.52
N ARG A 80 3.10 -5.54 7.21
CA ARG A 80 3.10 -6.92 7.73
C ARG A 80 4.30 -7.71 7.21
N GLU A 81 4.60 -7.59 5.93
CA GLU A 81 5.75 -8.26 5.31
C GLU A 81 7.07 -7.77 5.92
N SER A 82 7.21 -6.46 6.16
CA SER A 82 8.35 -5.88 6.88
C SER A 82 8.53 -6.46 8.29
N LYS A 83 7.45 -6.58 9.06
CA LYS A 83 7.51 -7.18 10.41
C LYS A 83 7.91 -8.67 10.37
N ASN A 84 7.41 -9.41 9.39
CA ASN A 84 7.74 -10.84 9.24
C ASN A 84 9.21 -11.04 8.89
N GLN A 85 9.81 -10.16 8.08
CA GLN A 85 11.25 -10.20 7.79
C GLN A 85 12.07 -9.97 9.07
N GLY A 86 11.72 -8.98 9.90
CA GLY A 86 12.43 -8.73 11.16
C GLY A 86 12.39 -9.92 12.14
N ALA A 87 11.23 -10.57 12.30
CA ALA A 87 11.10 -11.74 13.18
C ALA A 87 11.87 -12.97 12.65
N THR A 88 11.89 -13.17 11.34
CA THR A 88 12.62 -14.28 10.70
C THR A 88 14.14 -14.08 10.83
N ASP A 89 14.61 -12.84 10.75
CA ASP A 89 16.01 -12.49 10.92
C ASP A 89 16.49 -12.65 12.36
N GLU A 90 15.66 -12.27 13.34
CA GLU A 90 15.99 -12.45 14.75
C GLU A 90 16.10 -13.94 15.12
N ALA A 91 15.17 -14.76 14.61
CA ALA A 91 15.22 -16.22 14.74
C ALA A 91 16.45 -16.82 14.03
N SER A 92 16.77 -16.36 12.82
CA SER A 92 17.93 -16.82 12.05
C SER A 92 19.25 -16.40 12.71
N THR A 93 19.31 -15.20 13.28
CA THR A 93 20.47 -14.68 14.02
C THR A 93 20.69 -15.46 15.30
N GLN A 94 19.63 -15.75 16.06
CA GLN A 94 19.73 -16.62 17.23
C GLN A 94 20.14 -18.05 16.85
N ALA A 95 19.62 -18.60 15.74
CA ALA A 95 20.03 -19.90 15.24
C ALA A 95 21.52 -19.92 14.85
N LEU A 96 22.01 -18.88 14.18
CA LEU A 96 23.43 -18.72 13.82
C LEU A 96 24.33 -18.58 15.06
N LEU A 97 23.92 -17.79 16.06
CA LEU A 97 24.66 -17.61 17.31
C LEU A 97 24.69 -18.88 18.17
N ASN A 98 23.67 -19.74 18.03
CA ASN A 98 23.56 -21.01 18.72
C ASN A 98 24.13 -22.20 17.93
N LEU A 99 24.66 -21.98 16.72
CA LEU A 99 25.41 -23.03 16.02
C LEU A 99 26.70 -23.30 16.79
N PRO A 100 26.96 -24.55 17.23
CA PRO A 100 28.23 -24.88 17.85
C PRO A 100 29.35 -24.63 16.83
N MET A 101 30.35 -23.82 17.20
CA MET A 101 31.57 -23.61 16.41
C MET A 101 32.39 -24.91 16.33
N GLU A 102 31.94 -25.89 15.55
CA GLU A 102 32.77 -26.99 15.10
C GLU A 102 33.60 -26.56 13.88
N LEU A 103 34.56 -25.64 14.10
CA LEU A 103 35.64 -25.39 13.13
C LEU A 103 36.97 -26.02 13.57
N GLY A 104 37.00 -26.73 14.70
CA GLY A 104 38.22 -27.31 15.26
C GLY A 104 38.66 -28.66 14.68
N ASN A 105 37.76 -29.42 14.02
CA ASN A 105 38.03 -30.83 13.70
C ASN A 105 38.12 -31.16 12.20
N PHE A 106 38.00 -30.18 11.29
CA PHE A 106 38.12 -30.44 9.84
C PHE A 106 39.55 -30.29 9.31
N LEU A 107 40.49 -29.71 10.07
CA LEU A 107 41.87 -29.44 9.61
C LEU A 107 42.95 -30.27 10.30
N VAL A 108 42.60 -31.34 11.04
CA VAL A 108 43.57 -32.20 11.74
C VAL A 108 43.34 -33.71 11.48
N SER A 109 42.83 -34.10 10.32
CA SER A 109 42.92 -35.50 9.83
C SER A 109 43.56 -35.57 8.46
#